data_AF-A0A1S8KJ77-F1
#
_entry.id   AF-A0A1S8KJ77-F1
#
_cell.length_a   1.000
_cell.length_b   1.000
_cell.length_c   1.000
_cell.angle_alpha   90.00
_cell.angle_beta   90.00
_cell.angle_gamma   90.00
#
_symmetry.space_group_name_H-M   'P 1'
#
loop_
_entity.id
_entity.type
_entity.pdbx_description
1 polymer ?
#
loop_
_entity_poly.entity_id
_entity_poly.type
_entity_poly.pdbx_seq_one_letter_code
_entity_poly.pdbx_strand_id
1 'polypeptide(L)'
;MKKKITITAMSLLTALFLLPINGFAYTINNEFNLGANEGSSQVANNQYILLHETANETATGRNEAQYMQRSWTSAYTAYIVGDGGIVYQVGQPGYVQYGAGSYA
;
A
#
# COMPACT_ATOMS: atom_id res chain seq x y z
N MET A 1 -0.49 34.78 41.49
CA MET A 1 0.49 33.84 40.90
C MET A 1 -0.16 32.58 40.33
N LYS A 2 -1.06 31.90 41.05
CA LYS A 2 -1.77 30.69 40.59
C LYS A 2 -2.47 30.83 39.21
N LYS A 3 -3.21 31.92 38.98
CA LYS A 3 -3.90 32.19 37.69
C LYS A 3 -2.96 32.33 36.48
N LYS A 4 -1.74 32.86 36.67
CA LYS A 4 -0.75 33.01 35.59
C LYS A 4 -0.18 31.64 35.19
N ILE A 5 0.09 30.77 36.17
CA ILE A 5 0.57 29.41 35.95
C ILE A 5 -0.48 28.58 35.17
N THR A 6 -1.77 28.73 35.50
CA THR A 6 -2.85 28.02 34.79
C THR A 6 -2.99 28.46 33.34
N ILE A 7 -2.85 29.75 33.04
CA ILE A 7 -2.94 30.27 31.67
C ILE A 7 -1.73 29.82 30.85
N THR A 8 -0.52 29.87 31.42
CA THR A 8 0.70 29.41 30.74
C THR A 8 0.70 27.90 30.49
N ALA A 9 0.19 27.09 31.43
CA ALA A 9 0.05 25.65 31.24
C ALA A 9 -0.98 25.28 30.16
N MET A 10 -2.11 26.01 30.12
CA MET A 10 -3.13 25.80 29.09
C MET A 10 -2.63 26.20 27.70
N SER A 11 -1.86 27.30 27.59
CA SER A 11 -1.27 27.75 26.33
C SER A 11 -0.20 26.80 25.79
N LEU A 12 0.53 26.12 26.68
CA LEU A 12 1.53 25.13 26.28
C LEU A 12 0.86 23.83 25.80
N LEU A 13 -0.27 23.45 26.43
CA LEU A 13 -1.05 22.29 26.03
C LEU A 13 -1.73 22.51 24.65
N THR A 14 -2.24 23.71 24.37
CA THR A 14 -2.79 24.04 23.04
C THR A 14 -1.73 24.16 21.96
N ALA A 15 -0.51 24.57 22.29
CA ALA A 15 0.62 24.57 21.34
C ALA A 15 1.01 23.16 20.88
N LEU A 16 0.83 22.12 21.72
CA LEU A 16 1.06 20.73 21.33
C LEU A 16 0.08 20.23 20.26
N PHE A 17 -1.15 20.77 20.22
CA PHE A 17 -2.16 20.43 19.19
C PHE A 17 -1.95 21.15 17.85
N LEU A 18 -1.05 22.14 17.80
CA LEU A 18 -0.69 22.88 16.59
C LEU A 18 0.55 22.29 15.89
N LEU A 19 1.16 21.25 16.44
CA LEU A 19 2.23 20.53 15.76
C LEU A 19 1.64 19.81 14.54
N PRO A 20 2.27 19.93 13.35
CA PRO A 20 1.84 19.16 12.19
C PRO A 20 1.97 17.68 12.52
N ILE A 21 0.84 17.00 12.60
CA ILE A 21 0.77 15.54 12.51
C ILE A 21 1.13 15.17 11.08
N ASN A 22 2.42 15.05 10.81
CA ASN A 22 2.88 14.33 9.63
C ASN A 22 2.42 12.88 9.81
N GLY A 23 1.26 12.54 9.25
CA GLY A 23 0.85 11.15 9.14
C GLY A 23 1.97 10.39 8.44
N PHE A 24 2.31 9.20 8.93
CA PHE A 24 3.22 8.32 8.22
C PHE A 24 2.54 7.89 6.93
N ALA A 25 2.79 8.63 5.84
CA ALA A 25 2.42 8.19 4.51
C ALA A 25 3.25 6.95 4.20
N TYR A 26 2.58 5.87 3.79
CA TYR A 26 3.30 4.71 3.27
C TYR A 26 4.02 5.10 1.98
N THR A 27 5.11 4.41 1.69
CA THR A 27 5.84 4.55 0.43
C THR A 27 5.56 3.34 -0.45
N ILE A 28 5.45 3.57 -1.76
CA ILE A 28 5.33 2.49 -2.73
C ILE A 28 6.74 2.07 -3.15
N ASN A 29 7.09 0.82 -2.87
CA ASN A 29 8.27 0.18 -3.39
C ASN A 29 7.98 -0.33 -4.81
N ASN A 30 8.79 0.12 -5.78
CA ASN A 30 8.64 -0.21 -7.20
C ASN A 30 9.68 -1.23 -7.70
N GLU A 31 10.37 -1.92 -6.79
CA GLU A 31 11.42 -2.90 -7.10
C GLU A 31 10.90 -4.07 -7.97
N PHE A 32 9.62 -4.43 -7.84
CA PHE A 32 9.01 -5.58 -8.51
C PHE A 32 7.91 -5.19 -9.50
N ASN A 33 7.98 -3.97 -10.03
CA ASN A 33 7.07 -3.58 -11.09
C ASN A 33 7.23 -4.50 -12.30
N LEU A 34 6.10 -4.86 -12.91
CA LEU A 34 6.09 -5.45 -14.23
C LEU A 34 6.76 -4.50 -15.24
N GLY A 35 7.50 -5.11 -16.17
CA GLY A 35 8.23 -4.41 -17.21
C GLY A 35 7.33 -3.90 -18.33
N ALA A 36 7.95 -3.22 -19.29
CA ALA A 36 7.26 -2.80 -20.50
C ALA A 36 6.72 -4.02 -21.26
N ASN A 37 5.43 -4.00 -21.60
CA ASN A 37 4.67 -5.09 -22.24
C ASN A 37 4.36 -6.31 -21.35
N GLU A 38 4.53 -6.19 -20.03
CA GLU A 38 4.06 -7.20 -19.07
C GLU A 38 2.74 -6.75 -18.41
N GLY A 39 1.90 -7.74 -18.07
CA GLY A 39 0.55 -7.49 -17.57
C GLY A 39 -0.48 -7.25 -18.67
N SER A 40 -1.64 -6.73 -18.28
CA SER A 40 -2.78 -6.49 -19.17
C SER A 40 -2.72 -5.12 -19.83
N SER A 41 -3.08 -5.04 -21.10
CA SER A 41 -3.34 -3.78 -21.80
C SER A 41 -4.78 -3.29 -21.63
N GLN A 42 -5.66 -4.07 -20.99
CA GLN A 42 -7.06 -3.70 -20.77
C GLN A 42 -7.18 -2.77 -19.56
N VAL A 43 -7.87 -1.65 -19.72
CA VAL A 43 -8.19 -0.73 -18.62
C VAL A 43 -9.21 -1.36 -17.68
N ALA A 44 -8.97 -1.27 -16.38
CA ALA A 44 -9.91 -1.78 -15.37
C ALA A 44 -11.12 -0.87 -15.20
N ASN A 45 -12.24 -1.47 -14.82
CA ASN A 45 -13.40 -0.73 -14.37
C ASN A 45 -13.23 -0.41 -12.88
N ASN A 46 -13.07 0.88 -12.54
CA ASN A 46 -12.72 1.35 -11.19
C ASN A 46 -13.91 1.34 -10.21
N GLN A 47 -14.74 0.30 -10.23
CA GLN A 47 -15.90 0.14 -9.34
C GLN A 47 -15.54 -0.58 -8.04
N TYR A 48 -14.53 -1.45 -8.07
CA TYR A 48 -14.18 -2.32 -6.95
C TYR A 48 -12.67 -2.34 -6.70
N ILE A 49 -12.32 -2.62 -5.45
CA ILE A 49 -10.98 -3.02 -5.05
C ILE A 49 -11.11 -4.44 -4.51
N LEU A 50 -10.25 -5.34 -4.99
CA LEU A 50 -10.20 -6.72 -4.51
C LEU A 50 -9.11 -6.86 -3.47
N LEU A 51 -9.47 -7.39 -2.31
CA LEU A 51 -8.54 -7.70 -1.23
C LEU A 51 -8.22 -9.19 -1.25
N HIS A 52 -6.94 -9.52 -1.28
CA HIS A 52 -6.43 -10.89 -1.26
C HIS A 52 -5.46 -11.06 -0.10
N GLU A 53 -5.32 -12.31 0.34
CA GLU A 53 -4.21 -12.77 1.17
C GLU A 53 -3.36 -13.75 0.34
N THR A 54 -2.09 -13.93 0.71
CA THR A 54 -1.11 -14.63 -0.14
C THR A 54 -1.26 -16.15 -0.12
N ALA A 55 -2.07 -16.68 0.79
CA ALA A 55 -2.22 -18.11 1.10
C ALA A 55 -0.89 -18.78 1.47
N ASN A 56 0.07 -17.98 1.97
CA ASN A 56 1.41 -18.42 2.33
C ASN A 56 1.87 -17.72 3.60
N GLU A 57 1.69 -18.39 4.74
CA GLU A 57 1.98 -17.86 6.08
C GLU A 57 3.48 -17.60 6.35
N THR A 58 4.36 -18.15 5.51
CA THR A 58 5.81 -18.14 5.76
C THR A 58 6.59 -17.16 4.88
N ALA A 59 5.99 -16.68 3.80
CA ALA A 59 6.65 -15.76 2.89
C ALA A 59 6.54 -14.30 3.36
N THR A 60 7.61 -13.55 3.13
CA THR A 60 7.62 -12.09 3.33
C THR A 60 6.84 -11.40 2.21
N GLY A 61 6.41 -10.16 2.45
CA GLY A 61 5.76 -9.35 1.41
C GLY A 61 6.69 -9.16 0.21
N ARG A 62 7.98 -8.94 0.46
CA ARG A 62 9.00 -8.87 -0.58
C ARG A 62 9.11 -10.15 -1.41
N ASN A 63 9.08 -11.33 -0.77
CA ASN A 63 9.19 -12.61 -1.48
C ASN A 63 7.96 -12.87 -2.36
N GLU A 64 6.76 -12.55 -1.87
CA GLU A 64 5.52 -12.67 -2.63
C GLU A 64 5.51 -11.70 -3.83
N ALA A 65 5.93 -10.46 -3.63
CA ALA A 65 6.05 -9.48 -4.73
C ALA A 65 7.05 -9.94 -5.81
N GLN A 66 8.22 -10.41 -5.39
CA GLN A 66 9.22 -10.97 -6.29
C GLN A 66 8.70 -12.21 -7.04
N TYR A 67 8.00 -13.11 -6.34
CA TYR A 67 7.41 -14.31 -6.93
C TYR A 67 6.34 -13.95 -7.96
N MET A 68 5.47 -13.00 -7.62
CA MET A 68 4.39 -12.55 -8.49
C MET A 68 4.94 -11.88 -9.76
N GLN A 69 5.96 -11.03 -9.62
CA GLN A 69 6.61 -10.38 -10.76
C GLN A 69 7.17 -11.41 -11.75
N ARG A 70 7.87 -12.44 -11.29
CA ARG A 70 8.45 -13.46 -12.19
C ARG A 70 7.42 -14.45 -12.77
N SER A 71 6.22 -14.54 -12.17
CA SER A 71 5.18 -15.51 -12.54
C SER A 71 3.89 -14.86 -13.05
N TRP A 72 3.98 -13.58 -13.44
CA TRP A 72 2.83 -12.73 -13.76
C TRP A 72 1.89 -13.29 -14.83
N THR A 73 2.42 -14.08 -15.77
CA THR A 73 1.64 -14.73 -16.84
C THR A 73 0.63 -15.73 -16.29
N SER A 74 0.84 -16.25 -15.08
CA SER A 74 -0.09 -17.13 -14.38
C SER A 74 -1.11 -16.34 -13.55
N ALA A 75 -0.64 -15.44 -12.69
CA ALA A 75 -1.47 -14.59 -11.85
C ALA A 75 -0.65 -13.40 -11.32
N TYR A 76 -1.29 -12.24 -11.23
CA TYR A 76 -0.73 -11.08 -10.52
C TYR A 76 -1.82 -10.14 -10.03
N THR A 77 -1.52 -9.35 -9.00
CA THR A 77 -2.32 -8.25 -8.49
C THR A 77 -1.55 -6.92 -8.63
N ALA A 78 -2.20 -5.78 -8.36
CA ALA A 78 -1.54 -4.48 -8.45
C ALA A 78 -0.49 -4.29 -7.34
N TYR A 79 -0.77 -4.80 -6.14
CA TYR A 79 0.07 -4.59 -4.96
C TYR A 79 0.17 -5.83 -4.08
N ILE A 80 1.30 -5.93 -3.39
CA ILE A 80 1.51 -6.77 -2.21
C ILE A 80 1.80 -5.84 -1.03
N VAL A 81 1.09 -6.03 0.08
CA VAL A 81 1.36 -5.33 1.34
C VAL A 81 1.89 -6.33 2.35
N GLY A 82 3.08 -6.07 2.90
CA GLY A 82 3.72 -6.96 3.87
C GLY A 82 4.84 -6.26 4.63
N ASP A 83 5.69 -7.03 5.31
CA ASP A 83 6.92 -6.54 5.93
C ASP A 83 6.72 -5.33 6.88
N GLY A 84 5.63 -5.35 7.65
CA GLY A 84 5.29 -4.27 8.58
C GLY A 84 4.64 -3.05 7.94
N GLY A 85 4.06 -3.18 6.74
CA GLY A 85 3.31 -2.12 6.06
C GLY A 85 3.98 -1.55 4.81
N ILE A 86 5.02 -2.22 4.29
CA ILE A 86 5.62 -1.89 3.00
C ILE A 86 4.65 -2.30 1.88
N VAL A 87 4.42 -1.40 0.94
CA VAL A 87 3.59 -1.62 -0.23
C VAL A 87 4.49 -1.83 -1.43
N TYR A 88 4.52 -3.06 -1.96
CA TYR A 88 5.22 -3.39 -3.20
C TYR A 88 4.22 -3.31 -4.36
N GLN A 89 4.49 -2.44 -5.33
CA GLN A 89 3.73 -2.45 -6.57
C GLN A 89 4.28 -3.55 -7.49
N VAL A 90 3.36 -4.28 -8.12
CA VAL A 90 3.69 -5.33 -9.10
C VAL A 90 3.02 -4.99 -10.42
N GLY A 91 1.70 -5.15 -10.51
CA GLY A 91 0.93 -4.74 -11.69
C GLY A 91 0.71 -3.23 -11.77
N GLN A 92 0.59 -2.70 -12.99
CA GLN A 92 0.22 -1.30 -13.19
C GLN A 92 -1.21 -1.04 -12.68
N PRO A 93 -1.40 -0.12 -11.73
CA PRO A 93 -2.73 0.25 -11.25
C PRO A 93 -3.59 0.85 -12.37
N GLY A 94 -4.89 0.54 -12.37
CA GLY A 94 -5.86 1.02 -13.38
C GLY A 94 -5.98 0.17 -14.64
N TYR A 95 -5.17 -0.89 -14.77
CA TYR A 95 -5.33 -1.94 -15.78
C TYR A 95 -5.93 -3.19 -15.14
N VAL A 96 -6.38 -4.16 -15.93
CA VAL A 96 -6.87 -5.44 -15.40
C VAL A 96 -5.72 -6.24 -14.78
N GLN A 97 -6.02 -7.01 -13.72
CA GLN A 97 -5.11 -7.95 -13.06
C GLN A 97 -5.57 -9.40 -13.29
N TYR A 98 -4.65 -10.37 -13.21
CA TYR A 98 -4.97 -11.79 -13.36
C TYR A 98 -5.14 -12.51 -12.01
N GLY A 99 -5.56 -11.77 -10.98
CA GLY A 99 -5.59 -12.26 -9.58
C GLY A 99 -6.90 -12.91 -9.13
N ALA A 100 -7.99 -12.78 -9.89
CA ALA A 100 -9.33 -13.20 -9.46
C ALA A 100 -10.09 -14.08 -10.48
N GLY A 101 -9.42 -14.54 -11.54
CA GLY A 101 -10.04 -15.33 -12.61
C GLY A 101 -10.99 -14.53 -13.51
N SER A 102 -11.64 -15.21 -14.46
CA SER A 102 -12.46 -14.58 -15.53
C SER A 102 -13.83 -14.05 -15.10
N TYR A 103 -14.24 -14.28 -13.85
CA TYR A 103 -15.59 -13.94 -13.36
C TYR A 103 -15.62 -12.72 -12.41
N ALA A 104 -14.49 -12.03 -12.27
CA ALA A 104 -14.36 -10.82 -11.47
C ALA A 104 -14.36 -9.56 -12.35
#